data_AF-A0A1Y1WI55-F1
#
_entry.id   AF-A0A1Y1WI55-F1
#
_cell.length_a   1.000
_cell.length_b   1.000
_cell.length_c   1.000
_cell.angle_alpha   90.00
_cell.angle_beta   90.00
_cell.angle_gamma   90.00
#
_symmetry.space_group_name_H-M   'P 1'
#
loop_
_entity.id
_entity.type
_entity.pdbx_description
1 polymer ?
#
loop_
_entity_poly.entity_id
_entity_poly.type
_entity_poly.pdbx_seq_one_letter_code
_entity_poly.pdbx_strand_id
1 'polypeptide(L)'
;MCYLTICVPTIATDNKGLPHTLEHLVLCGSESYPNRGSLDAIAGCNFSYGTCGCTNADHTFYTVTTAGEEAIANMLPVFLDHVLHPLLSDDQFVTEVYHFDADGKERGVVFSEEVATENSRFDLVEFALYKLMYSEKSPYSYNFGGLTKDIATLTNQEIIDYHRRFYDANNITVLLVGSFSDSFESVLQ
;
A
#
# COMPACT_ATOMS: atom_id res chain seq x y z
N MET A 1 -17.77 15.53 6.40
CA MET A 1 -16.88 14.42 5.99
C MET A 1 -15.58 15.04 5.56
N CYS A 2 -14.49 14.47 6.03
CA CYS A 2 -13.14 14.86 5.64
C CYS A 2 -12.40 13.62 5.14
N TYR A 3 -11.47 13.83 4.23
CA TYR A 3 -10.72 12.80 3.53
C TYR A 3 -9.24 13.09 3.74
N LEU A 4 -8.50 12.06 4.13
CA LEU A 4 -7.04 12.05 4.17
C LEU A 4 -6.57 11.05 3.12
N THR A 5 -5.66 11.50 2.25
CA THR A 5 -4.95 10.66 1.29
C THR A 5 -3.46 10.91 1.41
N ILE A 6 -2.67 9.85 1.56
CA ILE A 6 -1.22 9.89 1.44
C ILE A 6 -0.88 9.22 0.10
N CYS A 7 -0.24 9.97 -0.80
CA CYS A 7 0.24 9.48 -2.07
C CYS A 7 1.75 9.29 -2.00
N VAL A 8 2.23 8.12 -2.38
CA VAL A 8 3.65 7.81 -2.52
C VAL A 8 3.93 7.48 -3.98
N PRO A 9 4.80 8.21 -4.68
CA PRO A 9 5.26 7.84 -6.00
C PRO A 9 6.06 6.52 -5.90
N THR A 10 5.56 5.48 -6.55
CA THR A 10 6.11 4.12 -6.51
C THR A 10 6.18 3.60 -7.93
N ILE A 11 7.31 3.02 -8.33
CA ILE A 11 7.47 2.45 -9.66
C ILE A 11 7.88 0.98 -9.57
N ALA A 12 7.33 0.15 -10.45
CA ALA A 12 7.79 -1.23 -10.61
C ALA A 12 9.13 -1.26 -11.36
N THR A 13 10.06 -2.10 -10.91
CA THR A 13 11.34 -2.36 -11.59
C THR A 13 11.43 -3.76 -12.19
N ASP A 14 10.47 -4.61 -11.85
CA ASP A 14 10.25 -5.96 -12.36
C ASP A 14 8.77 -6.32 -12.13
N ASN A 15 8.40 -7.58 -12.40
CA ASN A 15 7.02 -8.07 -12.20
C ASN A 15 6.82 -8.74 -10.83
N LYS A 16 7.66 -8.49 -9.81
CA LYS A 16 7.52 -9.15 -8.50
C LYS A 16 6.41 -8.54 -7.63
N GLY A 17 5.82 -7.41 -8.04
CA GLY A 17 4.76 -6.76 -7.27
C GLY A 17 5.27 -5.99 -6.04
N LEU A 18 6.51 -5.49 -6.05
CA LEU A 18 7.07 -4.70 -4.94
C LEU A 18 6.16 -3.54 -4.48
N PRO A 19 5.57 -2.72 -5.38
CA PRO A 19 4.67 -1.66 -4.95
C PRO A 19 3.43 -2.20 -4.23
N HIS A 20 2.79 -3.24 -4.78
CA HIS A 20 1.54 -3.80 -4.27
C HIS A 20 1.74 -4.57 -2.96
N THR A 21 2.78 -5.39 -2.87
CA THR A 21 3.12 -6.13 -1.64
C THR A 21 3.47 -5.20 -0.49
N LEU A 22 4.18 -4.10 -0.76
CA LEU A 22 4.47 -3.10 0.26
C LEU A 22 3.22 -2.35 0.71
N GLU A 23 2.26 -2.09 -0.18
CA GLU A 23 0.99 -1.47 0.17
C GLU A 23 0.26 -2.24 1.27
N HIS A 24 0.13 -3.56 1.12
CA HIS A 24 -0.47 -4.42 2.15
C HIS A 24 0.32 -4.40 3.47
N LEU A 25 1.65 -4.52 3.40
CA LEU A 25 2.48 -4.63 4.59
C LEU A 25 2.52 -3.34 5.41
N VAL A 26 2.44 -2.18 4.77
CA VAL A 26 2.33 -0.86 5.43
C VAL A 26 1.08 -0.81 6.34
N LEU A 27 -0.01 -1.46 5.95
CA LEU A 27 -1.25 -1.50 6.73
C LEU A 27 -1.22 -2.55 7.87
N CYS A 28 -0.21 -3.41 7.91
CA CYS A 28 -0.13 -4.50 8.90
C CYS A 28 0.43 -4.09 10.26
N GLY A 29 0.96 -2.87 10.41
CA GLY A 29 1.49 -2.35 11.67
C GLY A 29 2.70 -1.45 11.45
N SER A 30 2.98 -0.63 12.45
CA SER A 30 4.07 0.35 12.45
C SER A 30 4.86 0.34 13.75
N GLU A 31 5.94 1.11 13.83
CA GLU A 31 6.77 1.21 15.04
C GLU A 31 5.94 1.67 16.26
N SER A 32 5.08 2.68 16.10
CA SER A 32 4.24 3.18 17.19
C SER A 32 2.97 2.33 17.39
N TYR A 33 2.51 1.63 16.36
CA TYR A 33 1.29 0.83 16.35
C TYR A 33 1.55 -0.60 15.82
N PRO A 34 2.25 -1.45 16.58
CA PRO A 34 2.82 -2.70 16.06
C PRO A 34 1.79 -3.82 15.82
N ASN A 35 0.58 -3.66 16.35
CA ASN A 35 -0.45 -4.69 16.24
C ASN A 35 -1.22 -4.55 14.93
N ARG A 36 -1.36 -5.66 14.20
CA ARG A 36 -2.21 -5.73 13.01
C ARG A 36 -3.65 -5.29 13.33
N GLY A 37 -4.23 -4.49 12.46
CA GLY A 37 -5.60 -3.96 12.62
C GLY A 37 -5.72 -2.76 13.58
N SER A 38 -4.60 -2.29 14.17
CA SER A 38 -4.60 -1.07 15.01
C SER A 38 -5.05 0.16 14.24
N LEU A 39 -4.56 0.36 13.01
CA LEU A 39 -4.95 1.46 12.14
C LEU A 39 -6.47 1.50 11.90
N ASP A 40 -7.08 0.38 11.54
CA ASP A 40 -8.53 0.29 11.31
C ASP A 40 -9.33 0.45 12.60
N ALA A 41 -8.83 -0.06 13.73
CA ALA A 41 -9.48 0.15 15.03
C ALA A 41 -9.51 1.64 15.42
N ILE A 42 -8.39 2.35 15.23
CA ILE A 42 -8.30 3.79 15.48
C ILE A 42 -9.18 4.56 14.48
N ALA A 43 -9.20 4.15 13.21
CA ALA A 43 -10.08 4.72 12.20
C ALA A 43 -11.56 4.56 12.59
N GLY A 44 -11.95 3.39 13.11
CA GLY A 44 -13.29 3.13 13.63
C GLY A 44 -13.65 4.02 14.82
N CYS A 45 -12.72 4.28 15.73
CA CYS A 45 -12.89 5.25 16.82
C CYS A 45 -13.04 6.70 16.33
N ASN A 46 -12.60 6.98 15.10
CA ASN A 46 -12.69 8.28 14.43
C ASN A 46 -13.81 8.32 13.36
N PHE A 47 -14.83 7.47 13.53
CA PHE A 47 -16.02 7.38 12.68
C PHE A 47 -15.71 7.12 11.19
N SER A 48 -14.63 6.38 10.92
CA SER A 48 -14.34 5.83 9.58
C SER A 48 -14.97 4.44 9.41
N TYR A 49 -15.22 4.06 8.16
CA TYR A 49 -15.57 2.69 7.77
C TYR A 49 -14.36 1.77 7.56
N GLY A 50 -13.14 2.30 7.72
CA GLY A 50 -11.88 1.58 7.56
C GLY A 50 -10.85 2.42 6.82
N THR A 51 -9.66 1.87 6.67
CA THR A 51 -8.60 2.40 5.80
C THR A 51 -8.51 1.59 4.51
N CYS A 52 -7.94 2.18 3.47
CA CYS A 52 -7.76 1.52 2.18
C CYS A 52 -6.41 1.92 1.58
N GLY A 53 -5.67 0.93 1.09
CA GLY A 53 -4.55 1.13 0.18
C GLY A 53 -4.94 0.78 -1.26
N CYS A 54 -4.30 1.42 -2.22
CA CYS A 54 -4.47 1.11 -3.63
C CYS A 54 -3.17 1.42 -4.37
N THR A 55 -2.70 0.45 -5.15
CA THR A 55 -1.46 0.56 -5.93
C THR A 55 -1.78 0.70 -7.40
N ASN A 56 -1.14 1.67 -8.06
CA ASN A 56 -1.16 1.89 -9.50
C ASN A 56 0.27 1.78 -10.07
N ALA A 57 0.41 1.96 -11.38
CA ALA A 57 1.69 1.76 -12.08
C ALA A 57 2.83 2.70 -11.64
N ASP A 58 2.49 3.90 -11.16
CA ASP A 58 3.46 4.95 -10.80
C ASP A 58 3.22 5.60 -9.43
N HIS A 59 2.27 5.09 -8.65
CA HIS A 59 1.99 5.56 -7.29
C HIS A 59 1.16 4.57 -6.47
N THR A 60 1.25 4.71 -5.16
CA THR A 60 0.43 4.01 -4.17
C THR A 60 -0.30 5.05 -3.31
N PHE A 61 -1.61 4.90 -3.15
CA PHE A 61 -2.43 5.74 -2.28
C PHE A 61 -2.82 4.99 -1.01
N TYR A 62 -2.83 5.72 0.10
CA TYR A 62 -3.42 5.29 1.36
C TYR A 62 -4.49 6.30 1.76
N THR A 63 -5.71 5.83 2.02
CA THR A 63 -6.88 6.70 2.19
C THR A 63 -7.68 6.34 3.42
N VAL A 64 -8.25 7.37 4.05
CA VAL A 64 -9.25 7.24 5.11
C VAL A 64 -10.26 8.37 4.98
N THR A 65 -11.53 8.05 5.26
CA THR A 65 -12.61 9.02 5.32
C THR A 65 -13.16 9.09 6.73
N THR A 66 -13.25 10.27 7.32
CA THR A 66 -13.67 10.45 8.72
C THR A 66 -14.75 11.52 8.89
N ALA A 67 -15.38 11.52 10.08
CA ALA A 67 -16.38 12.51 10.45
C ALA A 67 -15.75 13.75 11.10
N GLY A 68 -15.29 14.69 10.27
CA GLY A 68 -14.85 16.01 10.70
C GLY A 68 -13.34 16.15 10.86
N GLU A 69 -12.89 17.37 11.15
CA GLU A 69 -11.48 17.71 11.19
C GLU A 69 -10.73 17.14 12.40
N GLU A 70 -11.37 17.05 13.57
CA GLU A 70 -10.79 16.44 14.77
C GLU A 70 -10.39 14.98 14.52
N ALA A 71 -11.24 14.25 13.81
CA ALA A 71 -10.98 12.87 13.41
C ALA A 71 -9.78 12.77 12.43
N ILE A 72 -9.58 13.76 11.55
CA ILE A 72 -8.39 13.84 10.70
C ILE A 72 -7.14 14.17 11.53
N ALA A 73 -7.22 15.10 12.48
CA ALA A 73 -6.10 15.42 13.36
C ALA A 73 -5.61 14.20 14.15
N ASN A 74 -6.53 13.33 14.58
CA ASN A 74 -6.20 12.08 15.25
C ASN A 74 -5.62 11.03 14.29
N MET A 75 -6.15 10.94 13.06
CA MET A 75 -5.75 9.91 12.09
C MET A 75 -4.43 10.22 11.39
N LEU A 76 -4.17 11.48 11.05
CA LEU A 76 -3.00 11.89 10.27
C LEU A 76 -1.66 11.37 10.85
N PRO A 77 -1.32 11.59 12.14
CA PRO A 77 -0.06 11.10 12.69
C PRO A 77 0.03 9.57 12.70
N VAL A 78 -1.07 8.88 12.98
CA VAL A 78 -1.13 7.40 12.98
C VAL A 78 -0.88 6.85 11.57
N PHE A 79 -1.53 7.45 10.57
CA PHE A 79 -1.41 6.99 9.19
C PHE A 79 -0.01 7.28 8.61
N LEU A 80 0.58 8.43 8.97
CA LEU A 80 1.96 8.74 8.63
C LEU A 80 2.96 7.77 9.26
N ASP A 81 2.76 7.36 10.52
CA ASP A 81 3.61 6.36 11.18
C ASP A 81 3.54 5.01 10.47
N HIS A 82 2.34 4.58 10.03
CA HIS A 82 2.19 3.40 9.18
C HIS A 82 2.95 3.50 7.85
N VAL A 83 2.78 4.61 7.12
CA VAL A 83 3.39 4.78 5.80
C VAL A 83 4.91 4.93 5.90
N LEU A 84 5.42 5.72 6.85
CA LEU A 84 6.84 6.09 6.94
C LEU A 84 7.65 5.15 7.84
N HIS A 85 7.02 4.51 8.81
CA HIS A 85 7.67 3.64 9.80
C HIS A 85 6.92 2.29 9.97
N PRO A 86 6.65 1.55 8.88
CA PRO A 86 6.02 0.23 8.95
C PRO A 86 6.97 -0.80 9.59
N LEU A 87 6.41 -1.85 10.20
CA LEU A 87 7.21 -2.92 10.81
C LEU A 87 7.94 -3.80 9.79
N LEU A 88 7.25 -4.16 8.69
CA LEU A 88 7.76 -5.04 7.62
C LEU A 88 8.41 -6.33 8.16
N SER A 89 7.77 -7.00 9.12
CA SER A 89 8.33 -8.21 9.73
C SER A 89 8.22 -9.43 8.81
N ASP A 90 9.12 -10.39 8.99
CA ASP A 90 9.08 -11.65 8.22
C ASP A 90 7.75 -12.41 8.45
N ASP A 91 7.17 -12.34 9.65
CA ASP A 91 5.87 -12.95 9.94
C ASP A 91 4.74 -12.29 9.14
N GLN A 92 4.75 -10.96 9.00
CA GLN A 92 3.79 -10.24 8.16
C GLN A 92 3.96 -10.64 6.69
N PHE A 93 5.21 -10.68 6.21
CA PHE A 93 5.54 -11.12 4.84
C PHE A 93 4.96 -12.51 4.53
N VAL A 94 5.18 -13.49 5.42
CA VAL A 94 4.68 -14.86 5.25
C VAL A 94 3.16 -14.86 5.08
N THR A 95 2.43 -14.11 5.90
CA THR A 95 0.96 -14.09 5.84
C THR A 95 0.40 -13.30 4.66
N GLU A 96 0.96 -12.12 4.37
CA GLU A 96 0.40 -11.19 3.38
C GLU A 96 0.90 -11.45 1.97
N VAL A 97 2.18 -11.79 1.82
CA VAL A 97 2.81 -11.85 0.50
C VAL A 97 2.79 -13.28 -0.01
N TYR A 98 3.55 -14.17 0.62
CA TYR A 98 3.77 -15.51 0.07
C TYR A 98 4.27 -16.52 1.10
N HIS A 99 3.65 -17.70 1.12
CA HIS A 99 4.12 -18.88 1.85
C HIS A 99 3.52 -20.17 1.28
N PHE A 100 4.04 -21.32 1.73
CA PHE A 100 3.37 -22.61 1.56
C PHE A 100 2.55 -22.93 2.81
N ASP A 101 1.27 -23.26 2.65
CA ASP A 101 0.43 -23.74 3.76
C ASP A 101 0.79 -25.18 4.18
N ALA A 102 0.10 -25.69 5.21
CA ALA A 102 0.33 -27.03 5.74
C ALA A 102 0.08 -28.17 4.73
N ASP A 103 -0.68 -27.92 3.67
CA ASP A 103 -0.94 -28.87 2.58
C ASP A 103 0.08 -28.72 1.43
N GLY A 104 1.06 -27.81 1.55
CA GLY A 104 2.04 -27.51 0.52
C GLY A 104 1.47 -26.68 -0.64
N LYS A 105 0.37 -25.93 -0.43
CA LYS A 105 -0.18 -25.02 -1.42
C LYS A 105 0.38 -23.62 -1.24
N GLU A 106 0.62 -22.94 -2.35
CA GLU A 106 1.04 -21.55 -2.38
C GLU A 106 -0.10 -20.64 -1.90
N ARG A 107 0.21 -19.77 -0.94
CA ARG A 107 -0.72 -18.88 -0.23
C ARG A 107 -0.07 -17.53 0.04
N GLY A 108 -0.89 -16.60 0.50
CA GLY A 108 -0.57 -15.19 0.73
C GLY A 108 -1.78 -14.36 0.30
N VAL A 109 -2.05 -13.24 0.97
CA VAL A 109 -3.17 -12.36 0.61
C VAL A 109 -2.96 -11.83 -0.81
N VAL A 110 -1.82 -11.16 -1.05
CA VAL A 110 -1.46 -10.59 -2.35
C VAL A 110 -1.33 -11.67 -3.42
N PHE A 111 -0.63 -12.77 -3.10
CA PHE A 111 -0.51 -13.90 -4.03
C PHE A 111 -1.89 -14.45 -4.44
N SER A 112 -2.83 -14.57 -3.50
CA SER A 112 -4.17 -15.09 -3.80
C SER A 112 -5.02 -14.12 -4.61
N GLU A 113 -4.84 -12.81 -4.42
CA GLU A 113 -5.44 -11.78 -5.28
C GLU A 113 -4.91 -11.89 -6.71
N GLU A 114 -3.60 -11.96 -6.90
CA GLU A 114 -3.00 -12.06 -8.22
C GLU A 114 -3.35 -13.37 -8.93
N VAL A 115 -3.48 -14.49 -8.21
CA VAL A 115 -4.04 -15.74 -8.79
C VAL A 115 -5.45 -15.52 -9.35
N ALA A 116 -6.26 -14.67 -8.72
CA ALA A 116 -7.63 -14.39 -9.15
C ALA A 116 -7.71 -13.36 -10.31
N THR A 117 -6.76 -12.43 -10.38
CA THR A 117 -6.78 -11.31 -11.34
C THR A 117 -5.87 -11.54 -12.55
N GLU A 118 -4.67 -12.11 -12.41
CA GLU A 118 -3.65 -12.12 -13.48
C GLU A 118 -4.13 -12.76 -14.81
N ASN A 119 -5.08 -13.69 -14.73
CA ASN A 119 -5.66 -14.41 -15.87
C ASN A 119 -7.05 -13.86 -16.29
N SER A 120 -7.48 -12.76 -15.69
CA SER A 120 -8.70 -12.06 -16.07
C SER A 120 -8.54 -11.46 -17.48
N ARG A 121 -9.66 -11.33 -18.19
CA ARG A 121 -9.64 -10.75 -19.55
C ARG A 121 -9.15 -9.31 -19.56
N PHE A 122 -9.43 -8.56 -18.49
CA PHE A 122 -9.05 -7.16 -18.40
C PHE A 122 -7.55 -7.03 -18.16
N ASP A 123 -7.01 -7.76 -17.19
CA ASP A 123 -5.57 -7.70 -16.85
C ASP A 123 -4.68 -8.22 -17.99
N LEU A 124 -5.08 -9.31 -18.65
CA LEU A 124 -4.34 -9.83 -19.81
C LEU A 124 -4.26 -8.82 -20.96
N VAL A 125 -5.36 -8.11 -21.23
CA VAL A 125 -5.41 -7.11 -22.31
C VAL A 125 -4.63 -5.86 -21.93
N GLU A 126 -4.82 -5.35 -20.71
CA GLU A 126 -4.10 -4.16 -20.22
C GLU A 126 -2.60 -4.41 -20.17
N PHE A 127 -2.16 -5.51 -19.59
CA PHE A 127 -0.74 -5.84 -19.49
C PHE A 127 -0.09 -6.03 -20.86
N ALA A 128 -0.77 -6.69 -21.79
CA ALA A 128 -0.28 -6.83 -23.17
C ALA A 128 -0.19 -5.47 -23.88
N LEU A 129 -1.18 -4.60 -23.68
CA LEU A 129 -1.19 -3.25 -24.25
C LEU A 129 -0.03 -2.42 -23.72
N TYR A 130 0.21 -2.40 -22.41
CA TYR A 130 1.32 -1.66 -21.81
C TYR A 130 2.69 -2.15 -22.30
N LYS A 131 2.88 -3.46 -22.46
CA LYS A 131 4.12 -4.00 -23.06
C LYS A 131 4.33 -3.59 -24.52
N LEU A 132 3.26 -3.34 -25.28
CA LEU A 132 3.36 -2.87 -26.67
C LEU A 132 3.59 -1.36 -26.75
N MET A 133 3.00 -0.59 -25.82
CA MET A 133 3.08 0.87 -25.81
C MET A 133 4.40 1.39 -25.23
N TYR A 134 4.94 0.70 -24.21
CA TYR A 134 6.12 1.15 -23.49
C TYR A 134 7.32 0.25 -23.78
N SER A 135 8.51 0.86 -23.87
CA SER A 135 9.76 0.10 -23.99
C SER A 135 9.98 -0.79 -22.76
N GLU A 136 10.70 -1.90 -22.91
CA GLU A 136 11.05 -2.83 -21.80
C GLU A 136 11.82 -2.19 -20.64
N LYS A 137 12.38 -0.98 -20.83
CA LYS A 137 13.04 -0.21 -19.76
C LYS A 137 12.11 0.71 -18.98
N SER A 138 10.86 0.84 -19.42
CA SER A 138 9.86 1.70 -18.79
C SER A 138 9.23 0.96 -17.61
N PRO A 139 9.08 1.58 -16.43
CA PRO A 139 8.33 1.00 -15.32
C PRO A 139 6.92 0.56 -15.69
N TYR A 140 6.26 1.29 -16.60
CA TYR A 140 4.92 0.97 -17.10
C TYR A 140 4.86 -0.34 -17.93
N SER A 141 5.99 -0.93 -18.31
CA SER A 141 6.01 -2.23 -19.01
C SER A 141 5.95 -3.44 -18.05
N TYR A 142 6.07 -3.20 -16.74
CA TYR A 142 5.99 -4.22 -15.70
C TYR A 142 4.60 -4.30 -15.08
N ASN A 143 4.26 -5.47 -14.53
CA ASN A 143 3.07 -5.63 -13.71
C ASN A 143 3.39 -5.17 -12.28
N PHE A 144 2.80 -4.06 -11.85
CA PHE A 144 2.99 -3.48 -10.52
C PHE A 144 2.26 -4.26 -9.41
N GLY A 145 1.18 -4.98 -9.75
CA GLY A 145 0.50 -5.93 -8.85
C GLY A 145 1.33 -7.19 -8.61
N GLY A 146 2.02 -7.61 -9.67
CA GLY A 146 2.97 -8.72 -9.69
C GLY A 146 2.44 -9.93 -10.43
N LEU A 147 3.33 -10.71 -11.03
CA LEU A 147 2.97 -12.02 -11.60
C LEU A 147 3.18 -13.09 -10.54
N THR A 148 2.25 -14.02 -10.40
CA THR A 148 2.30 -15.07 -9.35
C THR A 148 3.64 -15.80 -9.29
N LYS A 149 4.18 -16.19 -10.45
CA LYS A 149 5.50 -16.82 -10.58
C LYS A 149 6.67 -15.98 -10.05
N ASP A 150 6.56 -14.65 -10.12
CA ASP A 150 7.62 -13.71 -9.78
C ASP A 150 7.47 -13.29 -8.31
N ILE A 151 6.24 -13.14 -7.80
CA ILE A 151 5.91 -12.94 -6.37
C ILE A 151 6.48 -14.09 -5.53
N ALA A 152 6.38 -15.34 -6.01
CA ALA A 152 6.93 -16.52 -5.32
C ALA A 152 8.47 -16.46 -5.10
N THR A 153 9.17 -15.55 -5.79
CA THR A 153 10.63 -15.34 -5.66
C THR A 153 10.99 -14.08 -4.88
N LEU A 154 9.99 -13.32 -4.43
CA LEU A 154 10.19 -12.08 -3.69
C LEU A 154 10.69 -12.38 -2.27
N THR A 155 11.56 -11.52 -1.76
CA THR A 155 12.05 -11.59 -0.39
C THR A 155 11.60 -10.37 0.42
N ASN A 156 11.41 -10.54 1.73
CA ASN A 156 11.06 -9.41 2.60
C ASN A 156 12.13 -8.31 2.58
N GLN A 157 13.41 -8.67 2.43
CA GLN A 157 14.50 -7.70 2.31
C GLN A 157 14.35 -6.78 1.09
N GLU A 158 13.90 -7.33 -0.06
CA GLU A 158 13.62 -6.50 -1.25
C GLU A 158 12.49 -5.50 -0.99
N ILE A 159 11.48 -5.87 -0.23
CA ILE A 159 10.38 -4.97 0.18
C ILE A 159 10.90 -3.87 1.10
N ILE A 160 11.72 -4.22 2.10
CA ILE A 160 12.33 -3.26 3.02
C ILE A 160 13.20 -2.25 2.25
N ASP A 161 14.01 -2.73 1.30
CA ASP A 161 14.86 -1.86 0.50
C ASP A 161 14.05 -1.00 -0.48
N TYR A 162 12.92 -1.51 -0.97
CA TYR A 162 11.97 -0.74 -1.77
C TYR A 162 11.30 0.36 -0.95
N HIS A 163 10.84 0.08 0.26
CA HIS A 163 10.27 1.07 1.18
C HIS A 163 11.27 2.21 1.44
N ARG A 164 12.50 1.88 1.83
CA ARG A 164 13.58 2.87 2.07
C ARG A 164 13.85 3.78 0.89
N ARG A 165 13.60 3.31 -0.34
CA ARG A 165 13.86 4.07 -1.55
C ARG A 165 12.75 5.08 -1.88
N PHE A 166 11.49 4.75 -1.62
CA PHE A 166 10.34 5.52 -2.08
C PHE A 166 9.56 6.23 -0.96
N TYR A 167 9.55 5.67 0.25
CA TYR A 167 8.72 6.11 1.37
C TYR A 167 9.51 7.05 2.30
N ASP A 168 9.98 8.15 1.73
CA ASP A 168 10.61 9.24 2.46
C ASP A 168 9.62 10.40 2.63
N ALA A 169 9.68 11.12 3.76
CA ALA A 169 8.79 12.24 4.03
C ALA A 169 8.86 13.36 2.96
N ASN A 170 9.99 13.52 2.27
CA ASN A 170 10.15 14.49 1.18
C ASN A 170 9.58 14.01 -0.15
N ASN A 171 9.21 12.73 -0.26
CA ASN A 171 8.70 12.11 -1.48
C ASN A 171 7.21 11.75 -1.39
N ILE A 172 6.55 11.98 -0.26
CA ILE A 172 5.10 11.76 -0.12
C ILE A 172 4.31 13.06 -0.33
N THR A 173 3.07 12.93 -0.77
CA THR A 173 2.10 14.02 -0.80
C THR A 173 0.93 13.68 0.12
N VAL A 174 0.68 14.54 1.10
CA VAL A 174 -0.51 14.47 1.95
C VAL A 174 -1.58 15.39 1.39
N LEU A 175 -2.74 14.83 1.07
CA LEU A 175 -3.91 15.54 0.59
C LEU A 175 -5.03 15.44 1.63
N LEU A 176 -5.45 16.60 2.13
CA LEU A 176 -6.59 16.75 3.02
C LEU A 176 -7.73 17.45 2.27
N VAL A 177 -8.89 16.82 2.19
CA VAL A 177 -10.07 17.38 1.51
C VAL A 177 -11.26 17.31 2.44
N GLY A 178 -11.97 18.43 2.63
CA GLY A 178 -13.09 18.47 3.55
C GLY A 178 -13.45 19.88 4.00
N SER A 179 -14.36 19.95 4.96
CA SER A 179 -14.71 21.19 5.64
C SER A 179 -13.77 21.38 6.83
N PHE A 180 -12.65 22.05 6.60
CA PHE A 180 -11.69 22.42 7.63
C PHE A 180 -11.92 23.88 8.06
N SER A 181 -11.79 24.14 9.35
CA SER A 181 -11.83 25.46 9.95
C SER A 181 -10.48 26.18 9.80
N ASP A 182 -10.48 27.51 9.84
CA ASP A 182 -9.23 28.29 9.83
C ASP A 182 -8.31 27.91 11.00
N SER A 183 -8.87 27.47 12.14
CA SER A 183 -8.09 26.99 13.28
C SER A 183 -7.35 25.68 13.00
N PHE A 184 -7.81 24.85 12.06
CA PHE A 184 -7.17 23.58 11.75
C PHE A 184 -5.78 23.74 11.14
N GLU A 185 -5.52 24.86 10.45
CA GLU A 185 -4.18 25.15 9.90
C GLU A 185 -3.10 25.18 11.00
N SER A 186 -3.47 25.57 12.22
CA SER A 186 -2.54 25.59 13.36
C SER A 186 -2.18 24.19 13.89
N VAL A 187 -2.98 23.17 13.56
CA VAL A 187 -2.72 21.76 13.91
C VAL A 187 -1.69 21.13 12.96
N LEU A 188 -1.51 21.72 11.77
CA LEU A 188 -0.57 21.25 10.75
C LEU A 188 0.83 21.88 10.86
N GLN A 189 1.02 22.88 11.72
CA GLN A 189 2.28 23.60 11.96
C GLN A 189 3.03 23.07 13.18
#